data_AF-A0A847T2Q0-F1
#
_entry.id   AF-A0A847T2Q0-F1
#
_cell.length_a   1.000
_cell.length_b   1.000
_cell.length_c   1.000
_cell.angle_alpha   90.00
_cell.angle_beta   90.00
_cell.angle_gamma   90.00
#
_symmetry.space_group_name_H-M   'P 1'
#
loop_
_entity.id
_entity.type
_entity.pdbx_description
1 polymer ?
#
loop_
_entity_poly.entity_id
_entity_poly.type
_entity_poly.pdbx_seq_one_letter_code
_entity_poly.pdbx_strand_id
1 'polypeptide(L)'
;MFVEHPLIARESVEDRTYQRALAESCLRSSTLVVLPTGMGKTVIALLVIADVLMAKKGKVLLLAPTKPLVEQHALFLKDKLVGKRVAVLTGEIDPEEREAEWVQSDVIASTPQVVANDLRTERVSLRDVRLIMFDEAHRGVGNYAYVAIAQEYMGHNGLVMGMTASPGSSMAKIKEVCTNLGIENIEVRSEMDPDVAPYVHDIQMDWVEVEVPVGMRKLADVLRKLFNRYIQELVAMGVMTSARPPSIKYLLEVQRAIQVRLNKGEKNRTIYNALSVQARAIKVGHALELAETQGVTALTSYLEKLREEASSEEGSKASRAIVASEEFQEVERLLGSLKMEHPKISRVMSIVSNQLQVKPDSRVLVFTQYRDTCDMVTNLLSRIEGARVTKLIGQSGRGSDKGLRQKEQIGVLQRFRDGEFNVVVATSVGEEGLDVANTDLVIFYEPVPSEIRSIQRRGRTGRSRAGRVVVLVTAGTRDEASLNSSEKKEREMRKRLRTLKQQWDRENGRDEASVPKPKKGQSNLSDFPPKA
;
A
#
# COMPACT_ATOMS: atom_id res chain seq x y z
N MET A 1 0.06 -15.34 28.01
CA MET A 1 0.72 -14.50 29.03
C MET A 1 0.61 -13.06 28.56
N PHE A 2 0.25 -12.13 29.45
CA PHE A 2 0.09 -10.71 29.11
C PHE A 2 1.26 -9.90 29.65
N VAL A 3 1.52 -8.74 29.06
CA VAL A 3 2.54 -7.82 29.56
C VAL A 3 2.10 -7.27 30.92
N GLU A 4 2.95 -7.45 31.92
CA GLU A 4 2.81 -6.83 33.23
C GLU A 4 3.68 -5.57 33.30
N HIS A 5 3.03 -4.40 33.34
CA HIS A 5 3.71 -3.12 33.53
C HIS A 5 2.75 -2.11 34.19
N PRO A 6 3.15 -1.37 35.24
CA PRO A 6 2.27 -0.45 35.97
C PRO A 6 1.55 0.62 35.14
N LEU A 7 2.15 1.08 34.04
CA LEU A 7 1.56 2.05 33.13
C LEU A 7 0.82 1.42 31.94
N ILE A 8 0.73 0.09 31.85
CA ILE A 8 0.00 -0.61 30.78
C ILE A 8 -1.23 -1.30 31.40
N ALA A 9 -2.38 -1.15 30.76
CA ALA A 9 -3.62 -1.77 31.22
C ALA A 9 -3.45 -3.30 31.35
N ARG A 10 -3.92 -3.87 32.46
CA ARG A 10 -3.84 -5.32 32.71
C ARG A 10 -4.57 -6.10 31.62
N GLU A 11 -4.03 -7.26 31.26
CA GLU A 11 -4.61 -8.19 30.28
C GLU A 11 -4.90 -7.57 28.90
N SER A 12 -4.26 -6.44 28.58
CA SER A 12 -4.58 -5.67 27.37
C SER A 12 -3.62 -5.92 26.20
N VAL A 13 -2.45 -6.49 26.47
CA VAL A 13 -1.37 -6.72 25.50
C VAL A 13 -0.73 -8.08 25.76
N GLU A 14 -0.73 -8.94 24.75
CA GLU A 14 -0.03 -10.23 24.80
C GLU A 14 1.47 -10.02 24.95
N ASP A 15 2.09 -10.82 25.81
CA ASP A 15 3.52 -10.86 25.95
C ASP A 15 4.16 -11.67 24.81
N ARG A 16 4.97 -10.99 23.98
CA ARG A 16 5.75 -11.62 22.92
C ARG A 16 7.22 -11.32 23.12
N THR A 17 8.02 -12.36 23.24
CA THR A 17 9.46 -12.29 23.54
C THR A 17 10.24 -11.39 22.57
N TYR A 18 9.98 -11.48 21.26
CA TYR A 18 10.67 -10.62 20.28
C TYR A 18 10.31 -9.13 20.46
N GLN A 19 9.08 -8.81 20.88
CA GLN A 19 8.65 -7.42 21.10
C GLN A 19 9.36 -6.84 22.32
N ARG A 20 9.51 -7.61 23.40
CA ARG A 20 10.31 -7.21 24.58
C ARG A 20 11.77 -7.01 24.20
N ALA A 21 12.39 -7.95 23.50
CA ALA A 21 13.79 -7.84 23.08
C ALA A 21 14.05 -6.59 22.22
N LEU A 22 13.12 -6.27 21.31
CA LEU A 22 13.18 -5.04 20.51
C LEU A 22 12.99 -3.79 21.37
N ALA A 23 12.04 -3.78 22.31
CA ALA A 23 11.82 -2.66 23.21
C ALA A 23 13.04 -2.40 24.10
N GLU A 24 13.64 -3.44 24.68
CA GLU A 24 14.88 -3.34 25.45
C GLU A 24 16.03 -2.76 24.63
N SER A 25 16.14 -3.14 23.34
CA SER A 25 17.14 -2.57 22.45
C SER A 25 16.93 -1.07 22.23
N CYS A 26 15.68 -0.64 22.05
CA CYS A 26 15.31 0.77 21.94
C CYS A 26 15.56 1.56 23.23
N LEU A 27 15.47 0.93 24.40
CA LEU A 27 15.76 1.55 25.69
C LEU A 27 17.27 1.73 25.94
N ARG A 28 18.11 0.88 25.34
CA ARG A 28 19.57 0.95 25.45
C ARG A 28 20.21 2.00 24.54
N SER A 29 19.67 2.22 23.34
CA SER A 29 20.26 3.11 22.34
C SER A 29 19.23 3.58 21.33
N SER A 30 19.47 4.73 20.69
CA SER A 30 18.60 5.24 19.63
C SER A 30 18.53 4.25 18.47
N THR A 31 17.38 3.61 18.27
CA THR A 31 17.26 2.39 17.45
C THR A 31 16.23 2.55 16.32
N LEU A 32 16.60 2.14 15.11
CA LEU A 32 15.69 1.93 13.99
C LEU A 32 15.19 0.49 14.00
N VAL A 33 13.92 0.32 14.33
CA VAL A 33 13.22 -0.96 14.28
C VAL A 33 12.65 -1.17 12.88
N VAL A 34 13.19 -2.17 12.19
CA VAL A 34 12.70 -2.64 10.91
C VAL A 34 11.95 -3.93 11.11
N LEU A 35 10.62 -3.84 11.06
CA LEU A 35 9.73 -4.93 11.34
C LEU A 35 8.58 -4.95 10.31
N PRO A 36 8.17 -6.12 9.77
CA PRO A 36 7.03 -6.20 8.87
C PRO A 36 5.77 -5.56 9.48
N THR A 37 4.89 -5.02 8.63
CA THR A 37 3.62 -4.45 9.10
C THR A 37 2.83 -5.51 9.87
N GLY A 38 2.01 -5.08 10.83
CA GLY A 38 1.21 -5.97 11.67
C GLY A 38 1.97 -6.60 12.84
N MET A 39 3.29 -6.81 12.77
CA MET A 39 4.10 -7.49 13.81
C MET A 39 4.22 -6.73 15.15
N GLY A 40 3.37 -5.74 15.39
CA GLY A 40 3.24 -5.08 16.69
C GLY A 40 4.23 -3.94 16.91
N LYS A 41 4.63 -3.20 15.88
CA LYS A 41 5.43 -1.96 16.06
C LYS A 41 4.80 -1.01 17.09
N THR A 42 3.49 -0.83 17.05
CA THR A 42 2.77 -0.01 18.03
C THR A 42 2.81 -0.61 19.44
N VAL A 43 2.91 -1.94 19.57
CA VAL A 43 3.12 -2.60 20.87
C VAL A 43 4.53 -2.35 21.38
N ILE A 44 5.54 -2.51 20.52
CA ILE A 44 6.94 -2.18 20.87
C ILE A 44 7.02 -0.70 21.28
N ALA A 45 6.35 0.19 20.54
CA ALA A 45 6.25 1.60 20.89
C ALA A 45 5.64 1.79 22.29
N LEU A 46 4.50 1.14 22.58
CA LEU A 46 3.87 1.20 23.90
C LEU A 46 4.81 0.73 25.02
N LEU A 47 5.54 -0.37 24.83
CA LEU A 47 6.50 -0.88 25.82
C LEU A 47 7.58 0.18 26.11
N VAL A 48 8.22 0.71 25.06
CA VAL A 48 9.27 1.73 25.20
C VAL A 48 8.72 3.02 25.82
N ILE A 49 7.51 3.45 25.44
CA ILE A 49 6.84 4.62 26.01
C ILE A 49 6.62 4.43 27.51
N ALA A 50 6.07 3.28 27.90
CA ALA A 50 5.74 2.99 29.28
C ALA A 50 7.00 2.96 30.17
N ASP A 51 8.07 2.30 29.71
CA ASP A 51 9.35 2.25 30.42
C ASP A 51 10.02 3.62 30.50
N VAL A 52 10.01 4.41 29.42
CA VAL A 52 10.58 5.77 29.42
C VAL A 52 9.83 6.70 30.38
N LEU A 53 8.49 6.67 30.38
CA LEU A 53 7.68 7.50 31.28
C LEU A 53 7.81 7.09 32.75
N MET A 54 8.15 5.83 33.02
CA MET A 54 8.42 5.34 34.37
C MET A 54 9.83 5.70 34.85
N ALA A 55 10.84 5.48 34.00
CA ALA A 55 12.24 5.66 34.36
C ALA A 55 12.71 7.11 34.30
N LYS A 56 12.14 7.93 33.41
CA LYS A 56 12.57 9.30 33.14
C LYS A 56 11.41 10.28 33.35
N LYS A 57 11.65 11.36 34.07
CA LYS A 57 10.73 12.50 34.10
C LYS A 57 10.80 13.24 32.76
N GLY A 58 9.65 13.36 32.10
CA GLY A 58 9.50 14.12 30.85
C GLY A 58 8.38 13.56 29.97
N LYS A 59 8.45 13.87 28.69
CA LYS A 59 7.40 13.62 27.70
C LYS A 59 7.87 12.69 26.59
N VAL A 60 6.92 12.11 25.88
CA VAL A 60 7.15 11.40 24.62
C VAL A 60 6.51 12.15 23.46
N LEU A 61 7.23 12.23 22.35
CA LEU A 61 6.70 12.70 21.08
C LEU A 61 6.65 11.55 20.06
N LEU A 62 5.47 11.24 19.53
CA LEU A 62 5.25 10.28 18.45
C LEU A 62 4.83 11.01 17.18
N LEU A 63 5.59 10.83 16.11
CA LEU A 63 5.36 11.47 14.83
C LEU A 63 4.94 10.45 13.77
N ALA A 64 3.83 10.71 13.08
CA ALA A 64 3.34 9.88 11.98
C ALA A 64 3.00 10.73 10.74
N PRO A 65 3.13 10.20 9.51
CA PRO A 65 3.09 11.02 8.30
C PRO A 65 1.71 11.54 7.93
N THR A 66 0.62 10.93 8.43
CA THR A 66 -0.76 11.28 8.08
C THR A 66 -1.62 11.44 9.33
N LYS A 67 -2.65 12.29 9.27
CA LYS A 67 -3.60 12.52 10.37
C LYS A 67 -4.28 11.21 10.85
N PRO A 68 -4.77 10.32 9.97
CA PRO A 68 -5.38 9.06 10.41
C PRO A 68 -4.41 8.16 11.21
N LEU A 69 -3.13 8.11 10.83
CA LEU A 69 -2.13 7.33 11.57
C LEU A 69 -1.88 7.93 12.97
N VAL A 70 -1.80 9.26 13.06
CA VAL A 70 -1.68 9.96 14.35
C VAL A 70 -2.86 9.63 15.27
N GLU A 71 -4.08 9.76 14.76
CA GLU A 71 -5.30 9.45 15.51
C GLU A 71 -5.35 7.97 15.94
N GLN A 72 -4.97 7.06 15.05
CA GLN A 72 -4.91 5.63 15.34
C GLN A 72 -3.92 5.31 16.47
N HIS A 73 -2.70 5.83 16.41
CA HIS A 73 -1.70 5.61 17.46
C HIS A 73 -2.16 6.23 18.78
N ALA A 74 -2.70 7.44 18.76
CA ALA A 74 -3.20 8.09 19.96
C ALA A 74 -4.38 7.35 20.60
N LEU A 75 -5.33 6.86 19.81
CA LEU A 75 -6.45 6.06 20.31
C LEU A 75 -5.95 4.77 20.97
N PHE A 76 -5.02 4.07 20.31
CA PHE A 76 -4.39 2.88 20.89
C PHE A 76 -3.66 3.19 22.20
N LEU A 77 -2.90 4.27 22.26
CA LEU A 77 -2.17 4.66 23.48
C LEU A 77 -3.12 5.12 24.60
N LYS A 78 -4.21 5.83 24.29
CA LYS A 78 -5.25 6.20 25.27
C LYS A 78 -5.93 4.98 25.89
N ASP A 79 -6.17 3.95 25.08
CA ASP A 79 -6.78 2.70 25.53
C ASP A 79 -5.82 1.86 26.39
N LYS A 80 -4.52 1.87 26.08
CA LYS A 80 -3.53 0.99 26.72
C LYS A 80 -2.73 1.61 27.85
N LEU A 81 -2.47 2.92 27.85
CA LEU A 81 -1.71 3.59 28.90
C LEU A 81 -2.60 3.97 30.08
N VAL A 82 -2.16 3.63 31.29
CA VAL A 82 -2.87 3.93 32.54
C VAL A 82 -2.26 5.16 33.21
N GLY A 83 -3.12 6.11 33.60
CA GLY A 83 -2.70 7.28 34.38
C GLY A 83 -1.82 8.29 33.63
N LYS A 84 -1.86 8.27 32.30
CA LYS A 84 -1.08 9.16 31.43
C LYS A 84 -1.97 9.88 30.43
N ARG A 85 -1.68 11.16 30.19
CA ARG A 85 -2.42 11.99 29.23
C ARG A 85 -1.77 11.90 27.85
N VAL A 86 -2.57 11.50 26.87
CA VAL A 86 -2.17 11.41 25.45
C VAL A 86 -2.92 12.48 24.66
N ALA A 87 -2.20 13.41 24.04
CA ALA A 87 -2.77 14.43 23.16
C ALA A 87 -2.51 14.14 21.69
N VAL A 88 -3.42 14.63 20.83
CA VAL A 88 -3.27 14.64 19.37
C VAL A 88 -3.13 16.08 18.94
N LEU A 89 -2.02 16.42 18.29
CA LEU A 89 -1.80 17.75 17.73
C LEU A 89 -1.92 17.70 16.21
N THR A 90 -2.81 18.50 15.64
CA THR A 90 -3.02 18.61 14.19
C THR A 90 -3.13 20.07 13.80
N GLY A 91 -3.01 20.36 12.50
CA GLY A 91 -3.11 21.73 11.99
C GLY A 91 -4.51 22.36 12.10
N GLU A 92 -5.51 21.61 12.55
CA GLU A 92 -6.88 22.10 12.78
C GLU A 92 -7.09 22.65 14.19
N ILE A 93 -6.19 22.33 15.13
CA ILE A 93 -6.24 22.82 16.52
C ILE A 93 -5.56 24.17 16.58
N ASP A 94 -6.12 25.14 17.29
CA ASP A 94 -5.54 26.48 17.40
C ASP A 94 -4.13 26.46 18.03
N PRO A 95 -3.18 27.31 17.59
CA PRO A 95 -1.81 27.27 18.10
C PRO A 95 -1.67 27.41 19.62
N GLU A 96 -2.49 28.25 20.25
CA GLU A 96 -2.50 28.44 21.70
C GLU A 96 -3.01 27.20 22.45
N GLU A 97 -4.02 26.53 21.89
CA GLU A 97 -4.53 25.26 22.43
C GLU A 97 -3.49 24.14 22.27
N ARG A 98 -2.75 24.10 21.15
CA ARG A 98 -1.65 23.15 20.96
C ARG A 98 -0.54 23.33 22.01
N GLU A 99 -0.20 24.58 22.33
CA GLU A 99 0.78 24.91 23.35
C GLU A 99 0.32 24.46 24.76
N ALA A 100 -0.94 24.71 25.10
CA ALA A 100 -1.53 24.23 26.35
C ALA A 100 -1.53 22.69 26.43
N GLU A 101 -1.96 22.01 25.38
CA GLU A 101 -1.97 20.54 25.31
C GLU A 101 -0.56 19.93 25.38
N TRP A 102 0.43 20.58 24.77
CA TRP A 102 1.84 20.18 24.85
C TRP A 102 2.32 20.17 26.31
N VAL A 103 2.00 21.23 27.07
CA VAL A 103 2.39 21.35 28.49
C VAL A 103 1.68 20.31 29.36
N GLN A 104 0.40 20.05 29.12
CA GLN A 104 -0.41 19.19 29.99
C GLN A 104 -0.23 17.69 29.74
N SER A 105 0.27 17.28 28.56
CA SER A 105 0.30 15.88 28.14
C SER A 105 1.61 15.16 28.44
N ASP A 106 1.55 13.87 28.78
CA ASP A 106 2.73 13.00 28.92
C ASP A 106 3.20 12.49 27.55
N VAL A 107 2.26 12.22 26.65
CA VAL A 107 2.51 11.73 25.29
C VAL A 107 1.81 12.61 24.28
N ILE A 108 2.55 13.05 23.26
CA ILE A 108 2.03 13.83 22.15
C ILE A 108 2.14 13.01 20.87
N ALA A 109 1.02 12.79 20.19
CA ALA A 109 0.99 12.24 18.83
C ALA A 109 0.71 13.37 17.83
N SER A 110 1.53 13.55 16.81
CA SER A 110 1.38 14.67 15.87
C SER A 110 1.88 14.38 14.46
N THR A 111 1.39 15.15 13.50
CA THR A 111 1.98 15.19 12.16
C THR A 111 3.26 16.05 12.20
N PRO A 112 4.32 15.69 11.47
CA PRO A 112 5.62 16.35 11.63
C PRO A 112 5.61 17.82 11.22
N GLN A 113 4.78 18.22 10.25
CA GLN A 113 4.73 19.62 9.82
C GLN A 113 4.22 20.55 10.93
N VAL A 114 3.29 20.08 11.76
CA VAL A 114 2.75 20.85 12.89
C VAL A 114 3.84 21.11 13.91
N VAL A 115 4.55 20.05 14.33
CA VAL A 115 5.64 20.17 15.32
C VAL A 115 6.79 21.00 14.80
N ALA A 116 7.23 20.79 13.55
CA ALA A 116 8.30 21.59 12.95
C ALA A 116 7.94 23.08 12.90
N ASN A 117 6.68 23.42 12.59
CA ASN A 117 6.22 24.80 12.61
C ASN A 117 6.19 25.39 14.02
N ASP A 118 5.67 24.64 15.00
CA ASP A 118 5.54 25.11 16.38
C ASP A 118 6.91 25.30 17.04
N LEU A 119 7.90 24.43 16.75
CA LEU A 119 9.30 24.60 17.16
C LEU A 119 9.92 25.84 16.53
N ARG A 120 9.74 26.04 15.21
CA ARG A 120 10.25 27.23 14.50
C ARG A 120 9.68 28.54 15.03
N THR A 121 8.45 28.52 15.55
CA THR A 121 7.82 29.68 16.19
C THR A 121 8.04 29.74 17.70
N GLU A 122 8.89 28.88 18.25
CA GLU A 122 9.25 28.79 19.67
C GLU A 122 8.06 28.58 20.63
N ARG A 123 6.95 28.02 20.13
CA ARG A 123 5.74 27.72 20.94
C ARG A 123 5.89 26.46 21.77
N VAL A 124 6.68 25.51 21.27
CA VAL A 124 6.96 24.24 21.95
C VAL A 124 8.47 24.04 22.03
N SER A 125 8.91 23.21 22.97
CA SER A 125 10.33 22.90 23.16
C SER A 125 10.54 21.40 23.36
N LEU A 126 11.58 20.87 22.73
CA LEU A 126 12.00 19.47 22.90
C LEU A 126 12.79 19.22 24.20
N ARG A 127 13.04 20.26 25.01
CA ARG A 127 13.82 20.19 26.26
C ARG A 127 13.30 19.16 27.26
N ASP A 128 11.99 18.92 27.31
CA ASP A 128 11.39 17.95 28.23
C ASP A 128 11.07 16.59 27.58
N VAL A 129 11.39 16.43 26.29
CA VAL A 129 11.12 15.20 25.54
C VAL A 129 12.23 14.17 25.78
N ARG A 130 11.86 13.00 26.32
CA ARG A 130 12.77 11.89 26.65
C ARG A 130 12.80 10.80 25.58
N LEU A 131 11.83 10.80 24.68
CA LEU A 131 11.73 9.89 23.55
C LEU A 131 11.05 10.61 22.38
N ILE A 132 11.68 10.60 21.21
CA ILE A 132 11.03 10.91 19.93
C ILE A 132 10.89 9.62 19.13
N MET A 133 9.68 9.36 18.63
CA MET A 133 9.37 8.22 17.79
C MET A 133 9.00 8.68 16.39
N PHE A 134 9.69 8.17 15.38
CA PHE A 134 9.40 8.44 13.97
C PHE A 134 8.74 7.21 13.34
N ASP A 135 7.42 7.23 13.17
CA ASP A 135 6.71 6.21 12.40
C ASP A 135 6.95 6.43 10.90
N GLU A 136 6.99 5.34 10.13
CA GLU A 136 7.45 5.35 8.74
C GLU A 136 8.79 6.11 8.55
N ALA A 137 9.76 5.83 9.42
CA ALA A 137 11.07 6.48 9.51
C ALA A 137 11.85 6.56 8.19
N HIS A 138 11.52 5.73 7.20
CA HIS A 138 12.08 5.78 5.85
C HIS A 138 11.81 7.11 5.11
N ARG A 139 10.93 7.96 5.65
CA ARG A 139 10.66 9.34 5.20
C ARG A 139 11.66 10.36 5.73
N GLY A 140 12.51 10.00 6.70
CA GLY A 140 13.56 10.87 7.29
C GLY A 140 14.72 11.18 6.34
N VAL A 141 14.44 11.64 5.12
CA VAL A 141 15.41 11.93 4.05
C VAL A 141 15.11 13.28 3.40
N GLY A 142 16.11 13.89 2.79
CA GLY A 142 15.98 15.19 2.13
C GLY A 142 15.35 16.28 3.03
N ASN A 143 14.38 17.02 2.48
CA ASN A 143 13.76 18.16 3.16
C ASN A 143 12.49 17.79 3.95
N TYR A 144 12.30 16.51 4.29
CA TYR A 144 11.12 16.10 5.06
C TYR A 144 11.20 16.60 6.51
N ALA A 145 10.07 17.00 7.08
CA ALA A 145 10.01 17.64 8.40
C ALA A 145 10.60 16.80 9.55
N TYR A 146 10.67 15.46 9.42
CA TYR A 146 11.40 14.61 10.39
C TYR A 146 12.86 15.01 10.55
N VAL A 147 13.53 15.40 9.46
CA VAL A 147 14.96 15.73 9.48
C VAL A 147 15.21 16.97 10.34
N ALA A 148 14.42 18.02 10.16
CA ALA A 148 14.55 19.25 10.95
C ALA A 148 14.28 19.01 12.45
N ILE A 149 13.22 18.26 12.77
CA ILE A 149 12.87 17.93 14.17
C ILE A 149 13.97 17.09 14.82
N ALA A 150 14.48 16.09 14.10
CA ALA A 150 15.55 15.24 14.62
C ALA A 150 16.84 16.02 14.86
N GLN A 151 17.22 16.91 13.93
CA GLN A 151 18.38 17.80 14.08
C GLN A 151 18.25 18.70 15.31
N GLU A 152 17.08 19.28 15.54
CA GLU A 152 16.83 20.08 16.75
C GLU A 152 16.87 19.23 18.03
N TYR A 153 16.49 17.96 17.95
CA TYR A 153 16.57 17.04 19.07
C TYR A 153 17.99 16.53 19.36
N MET A 154 18.91 16.59 18.39
CA MET A 154 20.29 16.12 18.58
C MET A 154 20.95 16.88 19.74
N GLY A 155 21.53 16.13 20.69
CA GLY A 155 22.16 16.70 21.89
C GLY A 155 21.23 16.85 23.10
N HIS A 156 19.93 16.62 22.95
CA HIS A 156 19.03 16.47 24.10
C HIS A 156 19.24 15.12 24.80
N ASN A 157 19.04 15.08 26.12
CA ASN A 157 19.12 13.85 26.91
C ASN A 157 17.85 12.99 26.75
N GLY A 158 17.76 12.27 25.64
CA GLY A 158 16.67 11.34 25.35
C GLY A 158 16.98 10.39 24.20
N LEU A 159 16.01 9.55 23.87
CA LEU A 159 16.16 8.47 22.90
C LEU A 159 15.42 8.78 21.60
N VAL A 160 15.92 8.25 20.49
CA VAL A 160 15.20 8.23 19.23
C VAL A 160 14.82 6.81 18.85
N MET A 161 13.55 6.61 18.50
CA MET A 161 13.08 5.34 17.95
C MET A 161 12.52 5.54 16.55
N GLY A 162 13.16 4.97 15.54
CA GLY A 162 12.62 4.90 14.18
C GLY A 162 11.82 3.61 14.01
N MET A 163 10.67 3.66 13.36
CA MET A 163 9.86 2.48 13.02
C MET A 163 9.57 2.44 11.54
N THR A 164 9.84 1.33 10.86
CA THR A 164 9.51 1.18 9.43
C THR A 164 9.34 -0.27 9.04
N ALA A 165 8.47 -0.53 8.04
CA ALA A 165 8.35 -1.87 7.44
C ALA A 165 9.31 -2.04 6.28
N SER A 166 9.83 -0.93 5.76
CA SER A 166 10.65 -0.85 4.57
C SER A 166 11.60 0.33 4.71
N PRO A 167 12.85 0.12 5.14
CA PRO A 167 13.78 1.20 5.44
C PRO A 167 14.27 1.95 4.19
N GLY A 168 14.03 1.42 2.97
CA GLY A 168 14.36 2.09 1.71
C GLY A 168 14.79 1.10 0.63
N SER A 169 15.05 1.61 -0.58
CA SER A 169 15.47 0.78 -1.71
C SER A 169 16.99 0.53 -1.78
N SER A 170 17.82 1.25 -1.00
CA SER A 170 19.28 1.13 -1.03
C SER A 170 19.91 1.35 0.36
N MET A 171 21.12 0.81 0.56
CA MET A 171 21.91 1.04 1.78
C MET A 171 22.22 2.50 2.03
N ALA A 172 22.56 3.25 0.97
CA ALA A 172 22.84 4.68 1.06
C ALA A 172 21.66 5.45 1.67
N LYS A 173 20.43 5.12 1.26
CA LYS A 173 19.23 5.76 1.79
C LYS A 173 18.97 5.42 3.26
N ILE A 174 19.36 4.23 3.70
CA ILE A 174 19.14 3.82 5.09
C ILE A 174 20.19 4.46 6.00
N LYS A 175 21.44 4.55 5.55
CA LYS A 175 22.47 5.35 6.21
C LYS A 175 22.03 6.81 6.33
N GLU A 176 21.50 7.40 5.25
CA GLU A 176 20.92 8.75 5.26
C GLU A 176 19.83 8.89 6.34
N VAL A 177 18.86 7.97 6.40
CA VAL A 177 17.81 7.98 7.44
C VAL A 177 18.43 7.89 8.85
N CYS A 178 19.39 7.00 9.07
CA CYS A 178 19.99 6.82 10.39
C CYS A 178 20.75 8.07 10.83
N THR A 179 21.55 8.65 9.93
CA THR A 179 22.28 9.90 10.20
C THR A 179 21.32 11.05 10.48
N ASN A 180 20.30 11.24 9.64
CA ASN A 180 19.35 12.34 9.79
C ASN A 180 18.54 12.26 11.08
N LEU A 181 18.16 11.04 11.49
CA LEU A 181 17.33 10.83 12.67
C LEU A 181 18.13 10.61 13.97
N GLY A 182 19.45 10.57 13.93
CA GLY A 182 20.28 10.29 15.11
C GLY A 182 20.13 8.84 15.61
N ILE A 183 20.00 7.89 14.69
CA ILE A 183 19.93 6.46 15.00
C ILE A 183 21.34 5.88 15.13
N GLU A 184 21.58 5.16 16.22
CA GLU A 184 22.84 4.52 16.57
C GLU A 184 22.80 3.00 16.38
N ASN A 185 21.60 2.43 16.30
CA ASN A 185 21.37 1.00 16.25
C ASN A 185 20.27 0.62 15.25
N ILE A 186 20.38 -0.54 14.61
CA ILE A 186 19.35 -1.06 13.72
C ILE A 186 18.97 -2.46 14.17
N GLU A 187 17.69 -2.64 14.48
CA GLU A 187 17.12 -3.94 14.76
C GLU A 187 16.23 -4.38 13.61
N VAL A 188 16.59 -5.50 12.97
CA VAL A 188 15.81 -6.09 11.89
C VAL A 188 15.25 -7.42 12.35
N ARG A 189 13.95 -7.61 12.10
CA ARG A 189 13.25 -8.89 12.25
C ARG A 189 12.37 -9.14 11.03
N SER A 190 12.08 -10.41 10.80
CA SER A 190 11.27 -10.96 9.73
C SER A 190 10.37 -12.05 10.30
N GLU A 191 9.33 -12.38 9.56
CA GLU A 191 8.35 -13.40 9.96
C GLU A 191 8.96 -14.80 10.08
N MET A 192 10.14 -15.01 9.51
CA MET A 192 10.87 -16.28 9.53
C MET A 192 11.88 -16.37 10.68
N ASP A 193 12.10 -15.27 11.42
CA ASP A 193 13.06 -15.31 12.52
C ASP A 193 12.50 -16.18 13.66
N PRO A 194 13.34 -17.00 14.34
CA PRO A 194 12.86 -18.00 15.30
C PRO A 194 12.05 -17.43 16.46
N ASP A 195 12.34 -16.18 16.86
CA ASP A 195 11.65 -15.45 17.92
C ASP A 195 10.34 -14.79 17.46
N VAL A 196 10.12 -14.65 16.14
CA VAL A 196 8.91 -14.06 15.54
C VAL A 196 7.96 -15.13 15.01
N ALA A 197 8.49 -16.16 14.35
CA ALA A 197 7.72 -17.20 13.66
C ALA A 197 6.58 -17.83 14.48
N PRO A 198 6.74 -18.08 15.80
CA PRO A 198 5.65 -18.63 16.63
C PRO A 198 4.41 -17.73 16.72
N TYR A 199 4.57 -16.43 16.47
CA TYR A 199 3.51 -15.42 16.55
C TYR A 199 2.97 -15.02 15.18
N VAL A 200 3.46 -15.66 14.11
CA VAL A 200 3.01 -15.45 12.74
C VAL A 200 1.94 -16.49 12.41
N HIS A 201 0.74 -16.02 12.11
CA HIS A 201 -0.34 -16.89 11.66
C HIS A 201 -0.46 -16.87 10.14
N ASP A 202 -0.55 -18.03 9.50
CA ASP A 202 -0.80 -18.04 8.06
C ASP A 202 -2.23 -17.58 7.74
N ILE A 203 -2.33 -16.63 6.82
CA ILE A 203 -3.60 -16.33 6.17
C ILE A 203 -3.79 -17.36 5.06
N GLN A 204 -4.94 -18.03 5.05
CA GLN A 204 -5.32 -18.88 3.92
C GLN A 204 -5.52 -17.99 2.68
N MET A 205 -4.58 -18.10 1.75
CA MET A 205 -4.58 -17.43 0.45
C MET A 205 -4.99 -18.44 -0.62
N ASP A 206 -6.15 -18.22 -1.23
CA ASP A 206 -6.61 -19.03 -2.36
C ASP A 206 -6.38 -18.25 -3.66
N TRP A 207 -5.50 -18.77 -4.50
CA TRP A 207 -5.25 -18.25 -5.84
C TRP A 207 -6.21 -18.91 -6.82
N VAL A 208 -7.09 -18.11 -7.43
CA VAL A 208 -8.07 -18.58 -8.41
C VAL A 208 -7.62 -18.13 -9.78
N GLU A 209 -7.05 -19.06 -10.53
CA GLU A 209 -6.70 -18.84 -11.92
C GLU A 209 -7.96 -18.80 -12.79
N VAL A 210 -7.99 -17.85 -13.73
CA VAL A 210 -9.08 -17.64 -14.68
C VAL A 210 -8.51 -17.55 -16.09
N GLU A 211 -9.05 -18.33 -17.03
CA GLU A 211 -8.65 -18.24 -18.43
C GLU A 211 -9.40 -17.11 -19.15
N VAL A 212 -8.71 -16.42 -20.06
CA VAL A 212 -9.33 -15.48 -20.99
C VAL A 212 -10.14 -16.25 -22.03
N PRO A 213 -11.47 -16.03 -22.15
CA PRO A 213 -12.28 -16.66 -23.19
C PRO A 213 -11.79 -16.37 -24.60
N VAL A 214 -11.97 -17.31 -25.53
CA VAL A 214 -11.49 -17.19 -26.93
C VAL A 214 -11.93 -15.89 -27.60
N GLY A 215 -13.19 -15.47 -27.39
CA GLY A 215 -13.71 -14.22 -27.97
C GLY A 215 -12.99 -12.96 -27.47
N MET A 216 -12.72 -12.89 -26.16
CA MET A 216 -11.96 -11.78 -25.56
C MET A 216 -10.48 -11.81 -25.96
N ARG A 217 -9.91 -13.01 -26.11
CA ARG A 217 -8.53 -13.18 -26.57
C ARG A 217 -8.32 -12.62 -27.98
N LYS A 218 -9.24 -12.89 -28.91
CA LYS A 218 -9.20 -12.32 -30.27
C LYS A 218 -9.20 -10.79 -30.23
N LEU A 219 -10.01 -10.20 -29.37
CA LEU A 219 -10.07 -8.76 -29.19
C LEU A 219 -8.74 -8.22 -28.64
N ALA A 220 -8.22 -8.85 -27.59
CA ALA A 220 -6.92 -8.51 -27.02
C ALA A 220 -5.79 -8.62 -28.07
N ASP A 221 -5.82 -9.61 -28.96
CA ASP A 221 -4.82 -9.77 -30.02
C ASP A 221 -4.84 -8.60 -31.02
N VAL A 222 -6.02 -8.10 -31.39
CA VAL A 222 -6.16 -6.92 -32.26
C VAL A 222 -5.58 -5.67 -31.57
N LEU A 223 -5.94 -5.44 -30.30
CA LEU A 223 -5.40 -4.33 -29.51
C LEU A 223 -3.88 -4.46 -29.29
N ARG A 224 -3.38 -5.67 -29.10
CA ARG A 224 -1.95 -5.96 -28.92
C ARG A 224 -1.16 -5.71 -30.20
N LYS A 225 -1.71 -6.06 -31.36
CA LYS A 225 -1.13 -5.71 -32.68
C LYS A 225 -1.03 -4.20 -32.84
N LEU A 226 -2.12 -3.48 -32.54
CA LEU A 226 -2.17 -2.02 -32.57
C LEU A 226 -1.14 -1.39 -31.62
N PHE A 227 -1.06 -1.89 -30.39
CA PHE A 227 -0.10 -1.44 -29.38
C PHE A 227 1.34 -1.64 -29.85
N ASN A 228 1.68 -2.84 -30.33
CA ASN A 228 3.03 -3.18 -30.79
C ASN A 228 3.49 -2.31 -31.96
N ARG A 229 2.58 -1.95 -32.88
CA ARG A 229 2.87 -0.99 -33.95
C ARG A 229 3.34 0.35 -33.39
N TYR A 230 2.63 0.91 -32.41
CA TYR A 230 3.03 2.17 -31.78
C TYR A 230 4.35 2.06 -31.01
N ILE A 231 4.62 0.93 -30.37
CA ILE A 231 5.93 0.68 -29.74
C ILE A 231 7.05 0.67 -30.78
N GLN A 232 6.86 -0.01 -31.91
CA GLN A 232 7.85 -0.04 -32.99
C GLN A 232 8.11 1.36 -33.57
N GLU A 233 7.08 2.18 -33.75
CA GLU A 233 7.21 3.58 -34.16
C GLU A 233 8.06 4.40 -33.16
N LEU A 234 7.83 4.24 -31.85
CA LEU A 234 8.62 4.94 -30.81
C LEU A 234 10.09 4.50 -30.80
N VAL A 235 10.34 3.21 -31.03
CA VAL A 235 11.71 2.68 -31.13
C VAL A 235 12.40 3.21 -32.38
N ALA A 236 11.71 3.23 -33.53
CA ALA A 236 12.24 3.77 -34.78
C ALA A 236 12.56 5.28 -34.69
N MET A 237 11.79 6.04 -33.91
CA MET A 237 12.07 7.45 -33.63
C MET A 237 13.20 7.69 -32.62
N GLY A 238 13.79 6.63 -32.05
CA GLY A 238 14.91 6.73 -31.10
C GLY A 238 14.53 7.31 -29.73
N VAL A 239 13.24 7.44 -29.42
CA VAL A 239 12.75 7.93 -28.11
C VAL A 239 12.54 6.79 -27.10
N MET A 240 12.59 5.54 -27.58
CA MET A 240 12.37 4.33 -26.82
C MET A 240 13.38 3.24 -27.26
N THR A 241 13.77 2.35 -26.35
CA THR A 241 14.62 1.19 -26.61
C THR A 241 13.82 -0.09 -26.42
N SER A 242 14.09 -1.10 -27.26
CA SER A 242 13.51 -2.44 -27.18
C SER A 242 14.14 -3.32 -26.10
N ALA A 243 15.21 -2.86 -25.43
CA ALA A 243 15.91 -3.62 -24.38
C ALA A 243 15.08 -3.85 -23.11
N ARG A 244 13.91 -3.21 -22.98
CA ARG A 244 13.01 -3.36 -21.84
C ARG A 244 11.56 -3.51 -22.27
N PRO A 245 10.74 -4.27 -21.53
CA PRO A 245 9.33 -4.46 -21.87
C PRO A 245 8.55 -3.13 -21.96
N PRO A 246 7.64 -2.98 -22.94
CA PRO A 246 6.86 -1.77 -23.17
C PRO A 246 5.72 -1.61 -22.15
N SER A 247 6.06 -1.36 -20.88
CA SER A 247 5.07 -1.11 -19.83
C SER A 247 4.51 0.32 -19.88
N ILE A 248 3.32 0.55 -19.33
CA ILE A 248 2.76 1.89 -19.14
C ILE A 248 3.74 2.78 -18.34
N LYS A 249 4.41 2.23 -17.32
CA LYS A 249 5.45 2.94 -16.57
C LYS A 249 6.56 3.43 -17.49
N TYR A 250 7.05 2.59 -18.39
CA TYR A 250 8.06 2.99 -19.36
C TYR A 250 7.50 4.08 -20.30
N LEU A 251 6.29 3.93 -20.83
CA LEU A 251 5.68 4.96 -21.68
C LEU A 251 5.55 6.33 -20.98
N LEU A 252 5.30 6.36 -19.67
CA LEU A 252 5.31 7.59 -18.86
C LEU A 252 6.72 8.17 -18.69
N GLU A 253 7.75 7.33 -18.55
CA GLU A 253 9.15 7.78 -18.56
C GLU A 253 9.54 8.37 -19.92
N VAL A 254 9.10 7.76 -21.02
CA VAL A 254 9.28 8.31 -22.39
C VAL A 254 8.60 9.66 -22.51
N GLN A 255 7.36 9.79 -22.02
CA GLN A 255 6.64 11.07 -22.02
C GLN A 255 7.43 12.17 -21.30
N ARG A 256 7.96 11.88 -20.10
CA ARG A 256 8.77 12.82 -19.33
C ARG A 256 10.04 13.21 -20.09
N ALA A 257 10.72 12.25 -20.71
CA ALA A 257 11.92 12.51 -21.51
C ALA A 257 11.62 13.40 -22.72
N ILE A 258 10.52 13.14 -23.44
CA ILE A 258 10.03 13.96 -24.55
C ILE A 258 9.72 15.39 -24.06
N GLN A 259 9.03 15.52 -22.92
CA GLN A 259 8.67 16.83 -22.36
C GLN A 259 9.90 17.65 -21.97
N VAL A 260 10.94 17.02 -21.41
CA VAL A 260 12.21 17.69 -21.11
C VAL A 260 12.86 18.24 -22.37
N ARG A 261 12.86 17.50 -23.48
CA ARG A 261 13.40 17.95 -24.77
C ARG A 261 12.62 19.13 -25.34
N LEU A 262 11.27 19.08 -25.28
CA LEU A 262 10.40 20.18 -25.69
C LEU A 262 10.66 21.46 -24.88
N ASN A 263 10.82 21.32 -23.56
CA ASN A 263 11.11 22.46 -22.67
C ASN A 263 12.51 23.06 -22.93
N LYS A 264 13.46 22.26 -23.43
CA LYS A 264 14.78 22.71 -23.88
C LYS A 264 14.77 23.35 -25.29
N GLY A 265 13.60 23.48 -25.92
CA GLY A 265 13.44 24.15 -27.21
C GLY A 265 13.49 23.23 -28.43
N GLU A 266 13.59 21.91 -28.26
CA GLU A 266 13.61 20.95 -29.37
C GLU A 266 12.21 20.71 -29.95
N LYS A 267 11.69 21.69 -30.69
CA LYS A 267 10.33 21.72 -31.23
C LYS A 267 10.30 21.29 -32.71
N ASN A 268 10.64 20.03 -33.00
CA ASN A 268 10.59 19.48 -34.36
C ASN A 268 9.41 18.49 -34.55
N ARG A 269 9.09 18.20 -35.82
CA ARG A 269 7.98 17.30 -36.19
C ARG A 269 8.11 15.90 -35.56
N THR A 270 9.33 15.38 -35.46
CA THR A 270 9.60 14.05 -34.88
C THR A 270 9.21 14.00 -33.41
N ILE A 271 9.54 15.01 -32.62
CA ILE A 271 9.23 15.07 -31.19
C ILE A 271 7.73 15.21 -30.93
N TYR A 272 7.03 16.04 -31.70
CA TYR A 272 5.57 16.13 -31.59
C TYR A 272 4.87 14.84 -32.04
N ASN A 273 5.40 14.17 -33.08
CA ASN A 273 4.88 12.87 -33.49
C ASN A 273 5.12 11.80 -32.41
N ALA A 274 6.32 11.75 -31.83
CA ALA A 274 6.65 10.85 -30.73
C ALA A 274 5.72 11.03 -29.53
N LEU A 275 5.40 12.28 -29.15
CA LEU A 275 4.43 12.57 -28.09
C LEU A 275 3.04 12.02 -28.43
N SER A 276 2.60 12.19 -29.69
CA SER A 276 1.32 11.67 -30.18
C SER A 276 1.27 10.13 -30.19
N VAL A 277 2.28 9.46 -30.73
CA VAL A 277 2.39 7.98 -30.73
C VAL A 277 2.44 7.45 -29.29
N GLN A 278 3.19 8.10 -28.41
CA GLN A 278 3.29 7.71 -27.01
C GLN A 278 1.93 7.81 -26.29
N ALA A 279 1.18 8.88 -26.50
CA ALA A 279 -0.17 9.02 -25.97
C ALA A 279 -1.12 7.94 -26.52
N ARG A 280 -1.00 7.60 -27.81
CA ARG A 280 -1.76 6.49 -28.43
C ARG A 280 -1.41 5.14 -27.81
N ALA A 281 -0.12 4.86 -27.62
CA ALA A 281 0.35 3.63 -26.99
C ALA A 281 -0.19 3.50 -25.55
N ILE A 282 -0.23 4.58 -24.76
CA ILE A 282 -0.84 4.54 -23.41
C ILE A 282 -2.32 4.19 -23.49
N LYS A 283 -3.10 4.87 -24.34
CA LYS A 283 -4.55 4.64 -24.46
C LYS A 283 -4.87 3.22 -24.93
N VAL A 284 -4.19 2.73 -25.96
CA VAL A 284 -4.38 1.36 -26.45
C VAL A 284 -3.86 0.31 -25.46
N GLY A 285 -2.73 0.58 -24.80
CA GLY A 285 -2.21 -0.30 -23.75
C GLY A 285 -3.18 -0.43 -22.56
N HIS A 286 -3.94 0.62 -22.25
CA HIS A 286 -5.01 0.56 -21.27
C HIS A 286 -6.23 -0.22 -21.79
N ALA A 287 -6.67 -0.02 -23.03
CA ALA A 287 -7.72 -0.83 -23.64
C ALA A 287 -7.36 -2.33 -23.61
N LEU A 288 -6.12 -2.67 -23.96
CA LEU A 288 -5.61 -4.05 -23.94
C LEU A 288 -5.70 -4.66 -22.53
N GLU A 289 -5.33 -3.88 -21.51
CA GLU A 289 -5.43 -4.30 -20.11
C GLU A 289 -6.88 -4.56 -19.68
N LEU A 290 -7.81 -3.70 -20.07
CA LEU A 290 -9.23 -3.90 -19.79
C LEU A 290 -9.78 -5.15 -20.49
N ALA A 291 -9.39 -5.37 -21.76
CA ALA A 291 -9.78 -6.56 -22.53
C ALA A 291 -9.30 -7.86 -21.89
N GLU A 292 -8.07 -7.87 -21.39
CA GLU A 292 -7.43 -9.06 -20.82
C GLU A 292 -7.86 -9.36 -19.39
N THR A 293 -8.14 -8.33 -18.58
CA THR A 293 -8.25 -8.49 -17.11
C THR A 293 -9.59 -8.09 -16.52
N GLN A 294 -10.35 -7.22 -17.19
CA GLN A 294 -11.57 -6.63 -16.63
C GLN A 294 -12.83 -7.17 -17.29
N GLY A 295 -12.86 -7.19 -18.63
CA GLY A 295 -13.97 -7.70 -19.43
C GLY A 295 -14.61 -6.69 -20.37
N VAL A 296 -15.76 -7.09 -20.91
CA VAL A 296 -16.52 -6.42 -21.96
C VAL A 296 -17.10 -5.10 -21.47
N THR A 297 -17.73 -5.06 -20.29
CA THR A 297 -18.35 -3.83 -19.77
C THR A 297 -17.32 -2.71 -19.60
N ALA A 298 -16.22 -3.00 -18.89
CA ALA A 298 -15.19 -2.01 -18.62
C ALA A 298 -14.51 -1.52 -19.90
N LEU A 299 -14.25 -2.43 -20.85
CA LEU A 299 -13.68 -2.06 -22.13
C LEU A 299 -14.65 -1.22 -22.97
N THR A 300 -15.93 -1.59 -23.03
CA THR A 300 -16.96 -0.85 -23.78
C THR A 300 -17.07 0.58 -23.28
N SER A 301 -17.21 0.77 -21.96
CA SER A 301 -17.26 2.11 -21.37
C SER A 301 -15.99 2.93 -21.64
N TYR A 302 -14.82 2.29 -21.74
CA TYR A 302 -13.58 2.98 -22.09
C TYR A 302 -13.54 3.40 -23.57
N LEU A 303 -13.96 2.54 -24.49
CA LEU A 303 -13.98 2.85 -25.92
C LEU A 303 -15.02 3.93 -26.26
N GLU A 304 -16.17 3.92 -25.59
CA GLU A 304 -17.18 4.99 -25.68
C GLU A 304 -16.59 6.34 -25.27
N LYS A 305 -15.91 6.41 -24.11
CA LYS A 305 -15.21 7.63 -23.66
C LYS A 305 -14.13 8.07 -24.66
N LEU A 306 -13.39 7.14 -25.27
CA LEU A 306 -12.42 7.46 -26.31
C LEU A 306 -13.08 8.04 -27.56
N ARG A 307 -14.26 7.54 -27.93
CA ARG A 307 -15.04 8.03 -29.07
C ARG A 307 -15.59 9.42 -28.80
N GLU A 308 -16.18 9.65 -27.62
CA GLU A 308 -16.63 10.97 -27.18
C GLU A 308 -15.48 11.98 -27.19
N GLU A 309 -14.31 11.59 -26.65
CA GLU A 309 -13.11 12.44 -26.69
C GLU A 309 -12.65 12.71 -28.12
N ALA A 310 -12.73 11.73 -29.04
CA ALA A 310 -12.34 11.93 -30.44
C ALA A 310 -13.28 12.92 -31.16
N SER A 311 -14.58 12.88 -30.84
CA SER A 311 -15.61 13.75 -31.42
C SER A 311 -15.66 15.16 -30.82
N SER A 312 -15.07 15.38 -29.64
CA SER A 312 -14.99 16.69 -28.99
C SER A 312 -14.02 17.65 -29.70
N GLU A 313 -14.35 18.94 -29.73
CA GLU A 313 -13.49 20.01 -30.25
C GLU A 313 -12.13 20.05 -29.53
N GLU A 314 -12.14 19.90 -28.20
CA GLU A 314 -10.95 19.82 -27.34
C GLU A 314 -10.31 18.42 -27.32
N GLY A 315 -10.84 17.50 -28.11
CA GLY A 315 -10.41 16.11 -28.20
C GLY A 315 -8.94 15.92 -28.54
N SER A 316 -8.29 14.91 -27.95
CA SER A 316 -6.89 14.64 -28.27
C SER A 316 -6.71 14.08 -29.68
N LYS A 317 -5.67 14.55 -30.39
CA LYS A 317 -5.27 13.98 -31.71
C LYS A 317 -5.00 12.48 -31.62
N ALA A 318 -4.56 12.00 -30.45
CA ALA A 318 -4.35 10.59 -30.19
C ALA A 318 -5.67 9.80 -30.22
N SER A 319 -6.73 10.26 -29.54
CA SER A 319 -8.04 9.59 -29.57
C SER A 319 -8.61 9.54 -30.99
N ARG A 320 -8.56 10.66 -31.73
CA ARG A 320 -9.00 10.70 -33.13
C ARG A 320 -8.29 9.67 -34.01
N ALA A 321 -6.97 9.58 -33.90
CA ALA A 321 -6.18 8.62 -34.67
C ALA A 321 -6.41 7.16 -34.26
N ILE A 322 -6.75 6.88 -32.99
CA ILE A 322 -7.13 5.53 -32.55
C ILE A 322 -8.49 5.16 -33.13
N VAL A 323 -9.50 6.02 -32.97
CA VAL A 323 -10.88 5.75 -33.43
C VAL A 323 -10.95 5.56 -34.95
N ALA A 324 -10.11 6.27 -35.70
CA ALA A 324 -10.01 6.12 -37.16
C ALA A 324 -9.27 4.86 -37.64
N SER A 325 -8.67 4.06 -36.74
CA SER A 325 -7.92 2.87 -37.13
C SER A 325 -8.83 1.68 -37.45
N GLU A 326 -8.43 0.87 -38.43
CA GLU A 326 -9.13 -0.39 -38.77
C GLU A 326 -9.18 -1.35 -37.56
N GLU A 327 -8.12 -1.36 -36.75
CA GLU A 327 -8.08 -2.19 -35.55
C GLU A 327 -9.13 -1.78 -34.51
N PHE A 328 -9.42 -0.48 -34.36
CA PHE A 328 -10.46 -0.01 -33.45
C PHE A 328 -11.86 -0.42 -33.93
N GLN A 329 -12.15 -0.25 -35.22
CA GLN A 329 -13.43 -0.67 -35.82
C GLN A 329 -13.64 -2.18 -35.67
N GLU A 330 -12.59 -2.97 -35.87
CA GLU A 330 -12.63 -4.42 -35.69
C GLU A 330 -12.88 -4.81 -34.22
N VAL A 331 -12.25 -4.12 -33.27
CA VAL A 331 -12.49 -4.33 -31.83
C VAL A 331 -13.95 -4.07 -31.47
N GLU A 332 -14.55 -2.98 -31.97
CA GLU A 332 -15.96 -2.66 -31.71
C GLU A 332 -16.91 -3.71 -32.30
N ARG A 333 -16.63 -4.18 -33.51
CA ARG A 333 -17.40 -5.26 -34.15
C ARG A 333 -17.33 -6.55 -33.34
N LEU A 334 -16.13 -6.92 -32.87
CA LEU A 334 -15.95 -8.08 -32.01
C LEU A 334 -16.68 -7.91 -30.68
N LEU A 335 -16.59 -6.74 -30.04
CA LEU A 335 -17.31 -6.43 -28.79
C LEU A 335 -18.81 -6.61 -28.93
N GLY A 336 -19.42 -6.06 -29.99
CA GLY A 336 -20.86 -6.18 -30.22
C GLY A 336 -21.35 -7.63 -30.39
N SER A 337 -20.44 -8.57 -30.69
CA SER A 337 -20.75 -10.00 -30.83
C SER A 337 -20.58 -10.80 -29.52
N LEU A 338 -19.91 -10.24 -28.51
CA LEU A 338 -19.66 -10.93 -27.25
C LEU A 338 -20.91 -10.86 -26.35
N LYS A 339 -21.40 -12.04 -25.93
CA LYS A 339 -22.58 -12.18 -25.09
C LYS A 339 -22.27 -12.50 -23.62
N MET A 340 -21.00 -12.55 -23.26
CA MET A 340 -20.57 -12.95 -21.92
C MET A 340 -19.55 -11.96 -21.37
N GLU A 341 -19.60 -11.79 -20.05
CA GLU A 341 -18.63 -11.00 -19.30
C GLU A 341 -17.39 -11.83 -18.94
N HIS A 342 -16.33 -11.17 -18.47
CA HIS A 342 -15.10 -11.84 -18.05
C HIS A 342 -15.37 -12.88 -16.97
N PRO A 343 -14.85 -14.13 -17.05
CA PRO A 343 -15.25 -15.20 -16.13
C PRO A 343 -14.97 -14.93 -14.65
N LYS A 344 -14.05 -14.00 -14.34
CA LYS A 344 -13.82 -13.49 -12.97
C LYS A 344 -15.11 -13.11 -12.26
N ILE A 345 -16.04 -12.42 -12.94
CA ILE A 345 -17.27 -11.97 -12.29
C ILE A 345 -18.11 -13.14 -11.78
N SER A 346 -18.23 -14.19 -12.59
CA SER A 346 -18.94 -15.41 -12.19
C SER A 346 -18.25 -16.12 -11.01
N ARG A 347 -16.91 -16.09 -10.96
CA ARG A 347 -16.13 -16.62 -9.83
C ARG A 347 -16.38 -15.80 -8.56
N VAL A 348 -16.31 -14.47 -8.62
CA VAL A 348 -16.61 -13.61 -7.47
C VAL A 348 -18.02 -13.87 -6.97
N MET A 349 -19.03 -13.86 -7.85
CA MET A 349 -20.42 -14.10 -7.46
C MET A 349 -20.59 -15.47 -6.79
N SER A 350 -20.00 -16.53 -7.35
CA SER A 350 -20.05 -17.86 -6.75
C SER A 350 -19.40 -17.92 -5.37
N ILE A 351 -18.23 -17.32 -5.20
CA ILE A 351 -17.51 -17.31 -3.92
C ILE A 351 -18.32 -16.54 -2.86
N VAL A 352 -18.83 -15.35 -3.20
CA VAL A 352 -19.62 -14.52 -2.27
C VAL A 352 -20.93 -15.22 -1.91
N SER A 353 -21.63 -15.80 -2.90
CA SER A 353 -22.87 -16.54 -2.65
C SER A 353 -22.66 -17.72 -1.71
N ASN A 354 -21.63 -18.54 -1.96
CA ASN A 354 -21.30 -19.67 -1.08
C ASN A 354 -20.94 -19.20 0.34
N GLN A 355 -20.18 -18.12 0.47
CA GLN A 355 -19.80 -17.56 1.76
C GLN A 355 -21.03 -17.12 2.57
N LEU A 356 -21.98 -16.41 1.94
CA LEU A 356 -23.19 -15.94 2.58
C LEU A 356 -24.20 -17.07 2.87
N GLN A 357 -24.20 -18.15 2.08
CA GLN A 357 -24.99 -19.35 2.39
C GLN A 357 -24.48 -20.08 3.63
N VAL A 358 -23.16 -20.22 3.77
CA VAL A 358 -22.54 -20.88 4.92
C VAL A 358 -22.61 -20.00 6.18
N LYS A 359 -22.41 -18.69 6.01
CA LYS A 359 -22.41 -17.71 7.09
C LYS A 359 -23.15 -16.43 6.66
N PRO A 360 -24.47 -16.32 6.89
CA PRO A 360 -25.28 -15.19 6.43
C PRO A 360 -24.88 -13.81 6.99
N ASP A 361 -24.27 -13.78 8.17
CA ASP A 361 -23.71 -12.59 8.82
C ASP A 361 -22.27 -12.26 8.36
N SER A 362 -21.73 -13.04 7.42
CA SER A 362 -20.35 -12.90 6.94
C SER A 362 -20.10 -11.53 6.33
N ARG A 363 -18.98 -10.92 6.72
CA ARG A 363 -18.53 -9.62 6.18
C ARG A 363 -17.53 -9.83 5.06
N VAL A 364 -17.88 -9.39 3.86
CA VAL A 364 -17.10 -9.61 2.64
C VAL A 364 -16.58 -8.28 2.11
N LEU A 365 -15.32 -8.28 1.71
CA LEU A 365 -14.67 -7.14 1.08
C LEU A 365 -14.13 -7.54 -0.29
N VAL A 366 -14.51 -6.82 -1.34
CA VAL A 366 -14.07 -7.07 -2.71
C VAL A 366 -13.28 -5.87 -3.21
N PHE A 367 -12.00 -6.07 -3.51
CA PHE A 367 -11.14 -5.05 -4.09
C PHE A 367 -11.12 -5.14 -5.62
N THR A 368 -11.23 -3.97 -6.24
CA THR A 368 -11.14 -3.76 -7.69
C THR A 368 -10.20 -2.59 -7.99
N GLN A 369 -9.54 -2.56 -9.14
CA GLN A 369 -8.63 -1.48 -9.50
C GLN A 369 -9.36 -0.30 -10.16
N TYR A 370 -10.44 -0.59 -10.89
CA TYR A 370 -11.15 0.38 -11.72
C TYR A 370 -12.56 0.65 -11.19
N ARG A 371 -13.02 1.90 -11.33
CA ARG A 371 -14.37 2.29 -10.89
C ARG A 371 -15.47 1.61 -11.68
N ASP A 372 -15.32 1.56 -13.00
CA ASP A 372 -16.30 0.90 -13.88
C ASP A 372 -16.45 -0.59 -13.48
N THR A 373 -15.35 -1.27 -13.13
CA THR A 373 -15.38 -2.63 -12.55
C THR A 373 -16.03 -2.66 -11.17
N CYS A 374 -15.68 -1.73 -10.27
CA CYS A 374 -16.28 -1.60 -8.94
C CYS A 374 -17.81 -1.49 -9.02
N ASP A 375 -18.33 -0.64 -9.91
CA ASP A 375 -19.75 -0.44 -10.12
C ASP A 375 -20.43 -1.69 -10.68
N MET A 376 -19.82 -2.34 -11.68
CA MET A 376 -20.32 -3.60 -12.25
C MET A 376 -20.38 -4.71 -11.19
N VAL A 377 -19.30 -4.91 -10.44
CA VAL A 377 -19.24 -5.91 -9.36
C VAL A 377 -20.26 -5.60 -8.28
N THR A 378 -20.40 -4.34 -7.87
CA THR A 378 -21.42 -3.90 -6.89
C THR A 378 -22.82 -4.26 -7.36
N ASN A 379 -23.17 -3.89 -8.59
CA ASN A 379 -24.50 -4.13 -9.15
C ASN A 379 -24.83 -5.63 -9.27
N LEU A 380 -23.85 -6.47 -9.61
CA LEU A 380 -24.05 -7.91 -9.75
C LEU A 380 -24.10 -8.62 -8.40
N LEU A 381 -23.26 -8.23 -7.44
CA LEU A 381 -23.31 -8.78 -6.09
C LEU A 381 -24.60 -8.42 -5.35
N SER A 382 -25.20 -7.26 -5.62
CA SER A 382 -26.51 -6.87 -5.05
C SER A 382 -27.66 -7.77 -5.46
N ARG A 383 -27.47 -8.65 -6.47
CA ARG A 383 -28.46 -9.65 -6.89
C ARG A 383 -28.36 -10.96 -6.11
N ILE A 384 -27.33 -11.13 -5.30
CA ILE A 384 -27.15 -12.33 -4.47
C ILE A 384 -28.06 -12.21 -3.26
N GLU A 385 -28.84 -13.26 -3.00
CA GLU A 385 -29.70 -13.32 -1.82
C GLU A 385 -28.88 -13.18 -0.53
N GLY A 386 -29.33 -12.30 0.38
CA GLY A 386 -28.63 -11.99 1.63
C GLY A 386 -27.47 -11.00 1.52
N ALA A 387 -27.09 -10.55 0.31
CA ALA A 387 -26.05 -9.56 0.11
C ALA A 387 -26.59 -8.12 0.24
N ARG A 388 -26.10 -7.39 1.25
CA ARG A 388 -26.29 -5.95 1.44
C ARG A 388 -25.01 -5.25 1.04
N VAL A 389 -24.96 -4.86 -0.23
CA VAL A 389 -23.73 -4.39 -0.88
C VAL A 389 -23.66 -2.87 -0.87
N THR A 390 -22.46 -2.34 -0.63
CA THR A 390 -22.13 -0.93 -0.84
C THR A 390 -20.79 -0.78 -1.54
N LYS A 391 -20.52 0.41 -2.09
CA LYS A 391 -19.27 0.74 -2.76
C LYS A 391 -18.45 1.76 -1.98
N LEU A 392 -17.13 1.60 -2.00
CA LEU A 392 -16.18 2.55 -1.42
C LEU A 392 -15.15 2.98 -2.46
N ILE A 393 -15.31 4.20 -2.98
CA ILE A 393 -14.44 4.79 -3.99
C ILE A 393 -13.69 6.00 -3.41
N GLY A 394 -12.64 6.43 -4.12
CA GLY A 394 -11.84 7.59 -3.71
C GLY A 394 -12.51 8.95 -3.87
N GLN A 395 -11.82 9.98 -3.38
CA GLN A 395 -12.30 11.38 -3.33
C GLN A 395 -12.30 12.08 -4.69
N SER A 396 -11.49 11.64 -5.65
CA SER A 396 -11.39 12.31 -6.95
C SER A 396 -12.69 12.18 -7.74
N GLY A 397 -13.28 13.28 -8.19
CA GLY A 397 -14.37 13.23 -9.17
C GLY A 397 -13.82 12.93 -10.56
N ARG A 398 -14.58 12.18 -11.38
CA ARG A 398 -14.36 12.13 -12.84
C ARG A 398 -15.70 12.28 -13.55
N GLY A 399 -15.89 13.39 -14.26
CA GLY A 399 -17.15 13.68 -14.95
C GLY A 399 -18.34 13.76 -13.98
N SER A 400 -19.38 12.98 -14.24
CA SER A 400 -20.60 12.89 -13.41
C SER A 400 -20.44 12.08 -12.12
N ASP A 401 -19.39 11.25 -11.99
CA ASP A 401 -19.13 10.45 -10.80
C ASP A 401 -18.32 11.26 -9.77
N LYS A 402 -19.04 11.87 -8.82
CA LYS A 402 -18.46 12.55 -7.68
C LYS A 402 -17.95 11.48 -6.71
N GLY A 403 -16.63 11.35 -6.60
CA GLY A 403 -15.99 10.48 -5.61
C GLY A 403 -16.46 10.78 -4.18
N LEU A 404 -16.20 9.87 -3.24
CA LEU A 404 -16.64 10.02 -1.85
C LEU A 404 -15.69 10.92 -1.07
N ARG A 405 -16.23 11.93 -0.38
CA ARG A 405 -15.47 12.75 0.58
C ARG A 405 -15.01 11.90 1.76
N GLN A 406 -13.96 12.33 2.47
CA GLN A 406 -13.41 11.58 3.61
C GLN A 406 -14.46 11.25 4.69
N LYS A 407 -15.32 12.21 5.04
CA LYS A 407 -16.43 11.98 6.00
C LYS A 407 -17.40 10.89 5.52
N GLU A 408 -17.68 10.85 4.22
CA GLU A 408 -18.59 9.85 3.63
C GLU A 408 -17.95 8.46 3.62
N GLN A 409 -16.65 8.38 3.31
CA GLN A 409 -15.88 7.13 3.39
C GLN A 409 -15.88 6.56 4.81
N ILE A 410 -15.64 7.41 5.82
CA ILE A 410 -15.71 7.02 7.24
C ILE A 410 -17.11 6.51 7.60
N GLY A 411 -18.16 7.20 7.14
CA GLY A 411 -19.55 6.78 7.36
C GLY A 411 -19.87 5.41 6.75
N VAL A 412 -19.44 5.14 5.51
CA VAL A 412 -19.61 3.83 4.87
C VAL A 412 -18.91 2.72 5.66
N LEU A 413 -17.68 2.98 6.12
CA LEU A 413 -16.92 2.04 6.94
C LEU A 413 -17.55 1.77 8.31
N GLN A 414 -18.21 2.77 8.89
CA GLN A 414 -18.93 2.60 10.15
C GLN A 414 -20.18 1.72 9.94
N ARG A 415 -20.99 2.00 8.92
CA ARG A 415 -22.18 1.20 8.56
C ARG A 415 -21.84 -0.25 8.22
N PHE A 416 -20.69 -0.49 7.59
CA PHE A 416 -20.16 -1.84 7.37
C PHE A 416 -19.76 -2.54 8.68
N ARG A 417 -19.10 -1.82 9.60
CA ARG A 417 -18.75 -2.35 10.94
C ARG A 417 -19.98 -2.66 11.79
N ASP A 418 -21.04 -1.87 11.63
CA ASP A 418 -22.32 -2.04 12.34
C ASP A 418 -23.20 -3.13 11.71
N GLY A 419 -22.79 -3.72 10.58
CA GLY A 419 -23.49 -4.83 9.91
C GLY A 419 -24.65 -4.43 9.00
N GLU A 420 -24.86 -3.11 8.80
CA GLU A 420 -25.86 -2.60 7.87
C GLU A 420 -25.56 -3.06 6.44
N PHE A 421 -24.29 -2.97 6.04
CA PHE A 421 -23.74 -3.64 4.87
C PHE A 421 -22.92 -4.85 5.30
N ASN A 422 -23.06 -5.97 4.59
CA ASN A 422 -22.21 -7.15 4.78
C ASN A 422 -21.29 -7.41 3.58
N VAL A 423 -21.41 -6.64 2.49
CA VAL A 423 -20.46 -6.67 1.36
C VAL A 423 -20.03 -5.24 1.01
N VAL A 424 -18.72 -5.00 0.93
CA VAL A 424 -18.16 -3.75 0.43
C VAL A 424 -17.33 -4.03 -0.81
N VAL A 425 -17.59 -3.31 -1.90
CA VAL A 425 -16.73 -3.30 -3.09
C VAL A 425 -15.93 -2.01 -3.11
N ALA A 426 -14.60 -2.11 -3.08
CA ALA A 426 -13.72 -0.95 -2.92
C ALA A 426 -12.73 -0.83 -4.09
N THR A 427 -12.36 0.41 -4.44
CA THR A 427 -11.14 0.64 -5.23
C THR A 427 -9.91 0.74 -4.34
N SER A 428 -8.70 0.79 -4.93
CA SER A 428 -7.41 0.94 -4.21
C SER A 428 -7.33 2.13 -3.24
N VAL A 429 -8.32 3.02 -3.23
CA VAL A 429 -8.46 4.09 -2.24
C VAL A 429 -8.87 3.58 -0.86
N GLY A 430 -9.22 2.28 -0.73
CA GLY A 430 -9.34 1.59 0.56
C GLY A 430 -8.00 1.21 1.21
N GLU A 431 -6.84 1.57 0.67
CA GLU A 431 -5.53 1.15 1.21
C GLU A 431 -5.19 1.82 2.55
N GLU A 432 -5.50 3.11 2.71
CA GLU A 432 -5.27 3.87 3.95
C GLU A 432 -6.58 4.01 4.75
N GLY A 433 -6.65 3.33 5.89
CA GLY A 433 -7.74 3.48 6.86
C GLY A 433 -8.90 2.49 6.75
N LEU A 434 -8.90 1.59 5.78
CA LEU A 434 -9.86 0.49 5.78
C LEU A 434 -9.42 -0.56 6.81
N ASP A 435 -10.15 -0.60 7.91
CA ASP A 435 -9.96 -1.61 8.93
C ASP A 435 -10.51 -2.95 8.43
N VAL A 436 -9.66 -3.73 7.75
CA VAL A 436 -9.94 -5.10 7.27
C VAL A 436 -10.23 -6.06 8.44
N ALA A 437 -10.12 -5.59 9.69
CA ALA A 437 -10.06 -6.40 10.89
C ALA A 437 -11.21 -7.31 11.25
N ASN A 438 -12.38 -7.06 10.68
CA ASN A 438 -13.57 -7.86 10.94
C ASN A 438 -14.21 -8.30 9.62
N THR A 439 -13.41 -8.77 8.67
CA THR A 439 -13.91 -9.37 7.43
C THR A 439 -13.75 -10.88 7.49
N ASP A 440 -14.74 -11.65 7.07
CA ASP A 440 -14.61 -13.10 6.99
C ASP A 440 -13.96 -13.54 5.67
N LEU A 441 -14.16 -12.73 4.62
CA LEU A 441 -13.66 -13.00 3.29
C LEU A 441 -13.19 -11.70 2.63
N VAL A 442 -11.98 -11.73 2.08
CA VAL A 442 -11.48 -10.68 1.17
C VAL A 442 -11.25 -11.27 -0.21
N ILE A 443 -11.75 -10.62 -1.25
CA ILE A 443 -11.55 -11.01 -2.64
C ILE A 443 -10.81 -9.89 -3.37
N PHE A 444 -9.75 -10.23 -4.08
CA PHE A 444 -9.11 -9.35 -5.04
C PHE A 444 -9.54 -9.75 -6.46
N TYR A 445 -10.23 -8.85 -7.17
CA TYR A 445 -10.68 -9.08 -8.55
C TYR A 445 -9.50 -9.18 -9.53
N GLU A 446 -8.41 -8.48 -9.23
CA GLU A 446 -7.11 -8.64 -9.88
C GLU A 446 -6.01 -8.63 -8.82
N PRO A 447 -4.81 -9.17 -9.09
CA PRO A 447 -3.75 -9.17 -8.11
C PRO A 447 -3.23 -7.74 -7.90
N VAL A 448 -3.60 -7.14 -6.77
CA VAL A 448 -3.11 -5.83 -6.33
C VAL A 448 -2.05 -6.03 -5.23
N PRO A 449 -0.75 -6.05 -5.57
CA PRO A 449 0.23 -6.67 -4.69
C PRO A 449 0.57 -5.85 -3.44
N SER A 450 0.38 -4.53 -3.46
CA SER A 450 0.49 -3.66 -2.28
C SER A 450 -0.53 -4.05 -1.21
N GLU A 451 -1.77 -4.25 -1.63
CA GLU A 451 -2.94 -4.49 -0.80
C GLU A 451 -2.95 -5.93 -0.31
N ILE A 452 -2.64 -6.90 -1.17
CA ILE A 452 -2.44 -8.30 -0.78
C ILE A 452 -1.38 -8.37 0.33
N ARG A 453 -0.24 -7.69 0.16
CA ARG A 453 0.80 -7.65 1.20
C ARG A 453 0.32 -6.93 2.45
N SER A 454 -0.46 -5.86 2.32
CA SER A 454 -1.03 -5.14 3.46
C SER A 454 -1.92 -6.06 4.30
N ILE A 455 -2.75 -6.88 3.66
CA ILE A 455 -3.64 -7.85 4.33
C ILE A 455 -2.85 -9.01 4.90
N GLN A 456 -1.94 -9.61 4.14
CA GLN A 456 -1.03 -10.67 4.62
C GLN A 456 -0.30 -10.25 5.90
N ARG A 457 0.26 -9.04 5.90
CA ARG A 457 0.95 -8.48 7.05
C ARG A 457 0.02 -8.27 8.25
N ARG A 458 -1.22 -7.80 8.04
CA ARG A 458 -2.20 -7.59 9.11
C ARG A 458 -2.71 -8.92 9.70
N GLY A 459 -3.25 -9.81 8.88
CA GLY A 459 -3.83 -11.06 9.38
C GLY A 459 -2.80 -12.04 9.97
N ARG A 460 -1.51 -11.86 9.67
CA ARG A 460 -0.41 -12.59 10.32
C ARG A 460 -0.25 -12.33 11.81
N THR A 461 -0.91 -11.32 12.36
CA THR A 461 -0.54 -10.75 13.67
C THR A 461 -1.60 -10.86 14.74
N GLY A 462 -2.66 -11.61 14.46
CA GLY A 462 -3.78 -11.88 15.37
C GLY A 462 -4.74 -10.69 15.55
N ARG A 463 -4.23 -9.46 15.36
CA ARG A 463 -5.07 -8.29 15.13
C ARG A 463 -5.63 -8.41 13.72
N SER A 464 -6.95 -8.45 13.59
CA SER A 464 -7.60 -8.24 12.29
C SER A 464 -7.59 -9.49 11.38
N ARG A 465 -8.46 -10.46 11.63
CA ARG A 465 -8.52 -11.71 10.84
C ARG A 465 -9.49 -11.55 9.67
N ALA A 466 -8.95 -11.46 8.45
CA ALA A 466 -9.66 -11.97 7.28
C ALA A 466 -9.73 -13.50 7.43
N GLY A 467 -10.92 -14.09 7.52
CA GLY A 467 -11.07 -15.55 7.63
C GLY A 467 -10.42 -16.28 6.46
N ARG A 468 -10.59 -15.73 5.25
CA ARG A 468 -10.08 -16.25 3.98
C ARG A 468 -9.76 -15.11 3.01
N VAL A 469 -8.69 -15.22 2.25
CA VAL A 469 -8.35 -14.26 1.18
C VAL A 469 -8.30 -14.98 -0.15
N VAL A 470 -9.02 -14.46 -1.14
CA VAL A 470 -9.05 -14.99 -2.50
C VAL A 470 -8.46 -13.97 -3.46
N VAL A 471 -7.56 -14.40 -4.34
CA VAL A 471 -6.99 -13.56 -5.40
C VAL A 471 -7.27 -14.17 -6.75
N LEU A 472 -7.99 -13.44 -7.60
CA LEU A 472 -8.26 -13.84 -8.97
C LEU A 472 -7.10 -13.41 -9.86
N VAL A 473 -6.59 -14.34 -10.67
CA VAL A 473 -5.46 -14.11 -11.59
C VAL A 473 -5.86 -14.58 -12.98
N THR A 474 -5.81 -13.69 -13.98
CA THR A 474 -6.04 -14.11 -15.36
C THR A 474 -4.78 -14.69 -15.99
N ALA A 475 -4.81 -15.96 -16.38
CA ALA A 475 -3.66 -16.68 -16.90
C ALA A 475 -3.11 -16.05 -18.19
N GLY A 476 -1.78 -15.93 -18.30
CA GLY A 476 -1.12 -15.43 -19.51
C GLY A 476 -1.36 -13.93 -19.80
N THR A 477 -1.79 -13.17 -18.79
CA THR A 477 -2.03 -11.73 -18.91
C THR A 477 -1.13 -10.91 -17.98
N ARG A 478 -1.39 -9.60 -17.92
CA ARG A 478 -0.70 -8.68 -17.00
C ARG A 478 -0.93 -9.00 -15.52
N ASP A 479 -1.99 -9.72 -15.16
CA ASP A 479 -2.24 -10.15 -13.78
C ASP A 479 -1.07 -11.02 -13.27
N GLU A 480 -0.71 -12.05 -14.03
CA GLU A 480 0.39 -12.98 -13.70
C GLU A 480 1.74 -12.24 -13.64
N ALA A 481 2.00 -11.35 -14.60
CA ALA A 481 3.20 -10.53 -14.60
C ALA A 481 3.29 -9.60 -13.38
N SER A 482 2.17 -9.00 -12.96
CA SER A 482 2.08 -8.14 -11.77
C SER A 482 2.42 -8.90 -10.50
N LEU A 483 1.87 -10.11 -10.35
CA LEU A 483 2.13 -11.02 -9.24
C LEU A 483 3.61 -11.42 -9.17
N ASN A 484 4.15 -11.98 -10.26
CA ASN A 484 5.55 -12.40 -10.37
C ASN A 484 6.52 -11.26 -10.07
N SER A 485 6.23 -10.05 -10.58
CA SER A 485 7.07 -8.88 -10.31
C SER A 485 7.08 -8.48 -8.83
N SER A 486 6.00 -8.73 -8.12
CA SER A 486 5.80 -8.30 -6.75
C SER A 486 6.42 -9.27 -5.76
N GLU A 487 6.29 -10.57 -6.02
CA GLU A 487 7.02 -11.62 -5.30
C GLU A 487 8.53 -11.43 -5.43
N LYS A 488 9.01 -11.14 -6.64
CA LYS A 488 10.44 -10.84 -6.88
C LYS A 488 10.91 -9.62 -6.07
N LYS A 489 10.15 -8.52 -6.09
CA LYS A 489 10.47 -7.31 -5.31
C LYS A 489 10.51 -7.60 -3.81
N GLU A 490 9.59 -8.41 -3.31
CA GLU A 490 9.56 -8.80 -1.90
C GLU A 490 10.76 -9.67 -1.53
N ARG A 491 11.10 -10.66 -2.35
CA ARG A 491 12.29 -11.49 -2.16
C ARG A 491 13.56 -10.64 -2.17
N GLU A 492 13.66 -9.67 -3.07
CA GLU A 492 14.79 -8.73 -3.12
C GLU A 492 14.85 -7.83 -1.88
N MET A 493 13.71 -7.26 -1.45
CA MET A 493 13.63 -6.48 -0.21
C MET A 493 14.13 -7.28 0.98
N ARG A 494 13.64 -8.52 1.15
CA ARG A 494 14.06 -9.42 2.24
C ARG A 494 15.56 -9.71 2.21
N LYS A 495 16.11 -10.00 1.02
CA LYS A 495 17.54 -10.22 0.84
C LYS A 495 18.34 -8.98 1.27
N ARG A 496 17.89 -7.78 0.88
CA ARG A 496 18.53 -6.51 1.26
C ARG A 496 18.49 -6.28 2.77
N LEU A 497 17.36 -6.54 3.43
CA LEU A 497 17.23 -6.39 4.89
C LEU A 497 18.20 -7.29 5.67
N ARG A 498 18.39 -8.54 5.25
CA ARG A 498 19.35 -9.45 5.89
C ARG A 498 20.79 -9.00 5.68
N THR A 499 21.13 -8.62 4.45
CA THR A 499 22.47 -8.09 4.14
C THR A 499 22.75 -6.82 4.91
N LEU A 500 21.75 -5.97 5.09
CA LEU A 500 21.85 -4.72 5.84
C LEU A 500 22.24 -4.95 7.30
N LYS A 501 21.53 -5.83 8.00
CA LYS A 501 21.84 -6.15 9.40
C LYS A 501 23.28 -6.66 9.54
N GLN A 502 23.65 -7.63 8.71
CA GLN A 502 25.00 -8.21 8.71
C GLN A 502 26.11 -7.18 8.43
N GLN A 503 25.86 -6.24 7.52
CA GLN A 503 26.83 -5.16 7.24
C GLN A 503 26.92 -4.17 8.39
N TRP A 504 25.78 -3.77 8.97
CA TRP A 504 25.73 -2.84 10.09
C TRP A 504 26.44 -3.40 11.34
N ASP A 505 26.20 -4.67 11.66
CA ASP A 505 26.83 -5.32 12.82
C ASP A 505 28.35 -5.43 12.63
N ARG A 506 28.82 -5.75 11.42
CA ARG A 506 30.25 -5.77 11.07
C ARG A 506 30.90 -4.38 11.16
N GLU A 507 30.25 -3.34 10.64
CA GLU A 507 30.78 -1.97 10.66
C GLU A 507 30.87 -1.40 12.08
N ASN A 508 30.03 -1.88 13.01
CA ASN A 508 29.97 -1.40 14.40
C ASN A 508 30.60 -2.36 15.42
N GLY A 509 31.40 -3.32 14.98
CA GLY A 509 32.17 -4.21 15.87
C GLY A 509 31.31 -5.12 16.77
N ARG A 510 30.09 -5.46 16.32
CA ARG A 510 29.21 -6.39 17.02
C ARG A 510 29.40 -7.79 16.42
N ASP A 511 30.15 -8.65 17.11
CA ASP A 511 30.28 -10.04 16.72
C ASP A 511 28.92 -10.75 16.82
N GLU A 512 28.33 -11.17 15.69
CA GLU A 512 27.20 -12.10 15.73
C GLU A 512 27.70 -13.48 16.14
N ALA A 513 27.19 -13.99 17.27
CA ALA A 513 27.06 -15.42 17.48
C ALA A 513 26.36 -16.01 16.25
N SER A 514 27.00 -17.01 15.65
CA SER A 514 26.64 -17.63 14.36
C SER A 514 25.14 -17.84 14.14
N VAL A 515 24.52 -17.02 13.29
CA VAL A 515 23.20 -17.34 12.73
C VAL A 515 23.38 -18.54 11.79
N PRO A 516 22.69 -19.67 12.00
CA PRO A 516 22.82 -20.83 11.13
C PRO A 516 22.39 -20.43 9.71
N LYS A 517 23.25 -20.72 8.73
CA LYS A 517 22.92 -20.55 7.31
C LYS A 517 21.58 -21.25 7.07
N PRO A 518 20.58 -20.59 6.44
CA PRO A 518 19.35 -21.27 6.09
C PRO A 518 19.72 -22.44 5.19
N LYS A 519 19.30 -23.66 5.56
CA LYS A 519 19.27 -24.79 4.62
C LYS A 519 18.53 -24.27 3.38
N LYS A 520 19.08 -24.51 2.18
CA LYS A 520 18.42 -24.19 0.92
C LYS A 520 17.03 -24.83 0.93
N GLY A 521 16.00 -24.04 1.25
CA GLY A 521 14.62 -24.40 1.02
C GLY A 521 14.38 -24.40 -0.48
N GLN A 522 13.71 -25.44 -0.95
CA GLN A 522 13.30 -25.68 -2.33
C GLN A 522 12.74 -24.40 -2.98
N SER A 523 13.21 -24.09 -4.18
CA SER A 523 13.01 -22.78 -4.81
C SER A 523 12.31 -22.85 -6.16
N ASN A 524 11.99 -24.04 -6.66
CA ASN A 524 11.39 -24.23 -7.98
C ASN A 524 10.12 -25.10 -7.89
N LEU A 525 9.18 -24.86 -8.82
CA LEU A 525 7.93 -25.61 -8.98
C LEU A 525 8.16 -27.11 -9.32
N SER A 526 9.37 -27.47 -9.73
CA SER A 526 9.81 -28.85 -10.01
C SER A 526 10.11 -29.67 -8.75
N ASP A 527 10.14 -29.05 -7.57
CA ASP A 527 10.55 -29.69 -6.32
C ASP A 527 9.39 -30.41 -5.59
N PHE A 528 8.19 -30.41 -6.16
CA PHE A 528 7.05 -31.19 -5.68
C PHE A 528 7.15 -32.65 -6.17
N PRO A 529 6.99 -33.66 -5.30
CA PRO A 529 6.91 -35.04 -5.77
C PRO A 529 5.68 -35.20 -6.67
N PRO A 530 5.78 -35.95 -7.78
CA PRO A 530 4.62 -36.29 -8.57
C PRO A 530 3.62 -37.01 -7.68
N LYS A 531 2.35 -36.58 -7.72
CA LYS A 531 1.26 -37.25 -7.01
C LYS A 531 1.29 -38.74 -7.38
N ALA A 532 1.48 -39.59 -6.38
CA ALA A 532 1.28 -41.02 -6.48
C ALA A 532 -0.22 -41.34 -6.61
#